data_AF-A0A1S3ISR3-F1
#
_entry.id   AF-A0A1S3ISR3-F1
#
_cell.length_a   1.000
_cell.length_b   1.000
_cell.length_c   1.000
_cell.angle_alpha   90.00
_cell.angle_beta   90.00
_cell.angle_gamma   90.00
#
_symmetry.space_group_name_H-M   'P 1'
#
loop_
_entity.id
_entity.type
_entity.pdbx_description
1 polymer ?
#
loop_
_entity_poly.entity_id
_entity_poly.type
_entity_poly.pdbx_seq_one_letter_code
_entity_poly.pdbx_strand_id
1 'polypeptide(L)'
;MYKTPRHPIWITLVNGLYGLLFSVNQHLVSDWRVEHKFDLYYYTGQATQTRPTRLSVETRLGRSSHARTALQKSEEEKKIPPLERCIMTKWFGAHIDWNGTMPYVT
;
A
#
# COMPACT_ATOMS: atom_id res chain seq x y z
N MET A 1 -13.32 7.18 12.67
CA MET A 1 -12.67 6.61 11.48
C MET A 1 -11.59 7.58 11.01
N TYR A 2 -10.33 7.46 11.48
CA TYR A 2 -9.33 8.54 11.38
C TYR A 2 -8.44 8.51 10.11
N LYS A 3 -8.63 7.53 9.20
CA LYS A 3 -7.82 7.36 7.98
C LYS A 3 -8.63 7.43 6.68
N THR A 4 -9.81 8.04 6.73
CA THR A 4 -10.72 8.16 5.58
C THR A 4 -10.90 9.62 5.22
N PRO A 5 -9.90 10.24 4.57
CA PRO A 5 -9.99 11.62 4.14
C PRO A 5 -11.07 11.77 3.06
N ARG A 6 -11.60 12.99 2.86
CA ARG A 6 -12.57 13.27 1.79
C ARG A 6 -11.95 13.09 0.40
N HIS A 7 -10.69 13.48 0.25
CA HIS A 7 -9.89 13.25 -0.95
C HIS A 7 -8.88 12.14 -0.64
N PRO A 8 -8.66 11.16 -1.54
CA PRO A 8 -7.79 10.02 -1.28
C PRO A 8 -6.31 10.43 -1.38
N ILE A 9 -5.88 11.24 -0.42
CA ILE A 9 -4.53 11.77 -0.26
C ILE A 9 -4.14 11.56 1.20
N TRP A 10 -2.99 10.92 1.40
CA TRP A 10 -2.44 10.58 2.70
C TRP A 10 -0.98 11.00 2.77
N ILE A 11 -0.58 11.45 3.95
CA ILE A 11 0.83 11.54 4.32
C ILE A 11 1.16 10.28 5.10
N THR A 12 2.22 9.59 4.71
CA THR A 12 2.72 8.40 5.40
C THR A 12 4.03 8.73 6.10
N LEU A 13 4.29 8.08 7.24
CA LEU A 13 5.60 8.04 7.86
C LEU A 13 6.05 6.57 7.90
N VAL A 14 6.95 6.21 7.00
CA VAL A 14 7.42 4.83 6.80
C VAL A 14 8.94 4.83 6.85
N ASN A 15 9.53 3.99 7.71
CA ASN A 15 10.98 3.94 7.96
C ASN A 15 11.60 5.31 8.26
N GLY A 16 10.89 6.16 9.02
CA GLY A 16 11.35 7.51 9.37
C GLY A 16 11.28 8.52 8.22
N LEU A 17 10.74 8.14 7.06
CA LEU A 17 10.61 9.00 5.88
C LEU A 17 9.15 9.36 5.65
N TYR A 18 8.90 10.66 5.43
CA TYR A 18 7.60 11.13 4.98
C TYR A 18 7.40 10.81 3.50
N GLY A 19 6.17 10.43 3.16
CA GLY A 19 5.77 10.19 1.78
C GLY A 19 4.35 10.66 1.53
N LEU A 20 4.08 11.02 0.27
CA LEU A 20 2.76 11.34 -0.23
C LEU A 20 2.20 10.10 -0.93
N LEU A 21 1.09 9.58 -0.43
CA LEU A 21 0.35 8.47 -1.00
C LEU A 21 -1.01 8.98 -1.46
N PHE A 22 -1.41 8.77 -2.71
CA PHE A 22 -2.70 9.26 -3.19
C PHE A 22 -3.29 8.40 -4.31
N SER A 23 -4.59 8.55 -4.54
CA SER A 23 -5.24 8.06 -5.76
C SER A 23 -5.72 9.21 -6.62
N VAL A 24 -5.70 9.01 -7.93
CA VAL A 24 -6.29 9.96 -8.89
C VAL A 24 -7.82 9.84 -8.93
N ASN A 25 -8.39 8.70 -8.51
CA ASN A 25 -9.82 8.52 -8.44
C ASN A 25 -10.37 9.08 -7.12
N GLN A 26 -10.97 10.27 -7.16
CA GLN A 26 -11.52 10.96 -6.00
C GLN A 26 -12.60 10.15 -5.24
N HIS A 27 -13.24 9.19 -5.91
CA HIS A 27 -14.27 8.34 -5.33
C HIS A 27 -13.72 7.10 -4.61
N LEU A 28 -12.40 6.87 -4.62
CA LEU A 28 -11.78 5.67 -4.05
C LEU A 28 -12.30 5.32 -2.64
N VAL A 29 -12.46 6.34 -1.79
CA VAL A 29 -12.84 6.18 -0.37
C VAL A 29 -14.32 6.39 -0.10
N SER A 30 -15.10 6.77 -1.13
CA SER A 30 -16.54 7.03 -1.03
C SER A 30 -17.40 6.03 -1.80
N ASP A 31 -16.81 5.29 -2.75
CA ASP A 31 -17.47 4.22 -3.49
C ASP A 31 -16.81 2.87 -3.18
N TRP A 32 -17.55 2.04 -2.44
CA TRP A 32 -17.13 0.69 -2.07
C TRP A 32 -16.80 -0.18 -3.30
N ARG A 33 -17.41 0.07 -4.46
CA ARG A 33 -17.13 -0.67 -5.71
C ARG A 33 -15.71 -0.38 -6.20
N VAL A 34 -15.28 0.87 -6.10
CA VAL A 34 -13.93 1.32 -6.49
C VAL A 34 -12.90 0.82 -5.49
N GLU A 35 -13.25 0.74 -4.21
CA GLU A 35 -12.35 0.29 -3.14
C GLU A 35 -11.94 -1.20 -3.24
N HIS A 36 -12.48 -1.96 -4.21
CA HIS A 36 -12.02 -3.31 -4.49
C HIS A 36 -10.70 -3.34 -5.25
N LYS A 37 -10.56 -2.51 -6.28
CA LYS A 37 -9.42 -2.53 -7.19
C LYS A 37 -9.10 -1.12 -7.66
N PHE A 38 -7.91 -0.64 -7.34
CA PHE A 38 -7.52 0.74 -7.62
C PHE A 38 -6.01 0.92 -7.60
N ASP A 39 -5.56 2.05 -8.17
CA ASP A 39 -4.17 2.45 -8.13
C ASP A 39 -3.93 3.52 -7.05
N LEU A 40 -2.78 3.38 -6.39
CA LEU A 40 -2.17 4.41 -5.56
C LEU A 40 -0.85 4.86 -6.17
N TYR A 41 -0.52 6.12 -5.96
CA TYR A 41 0.75 6.73 -6.34
C TYR A 41 1.49 7.13 -5.08
N TYR A 42 2.79 6.84 -5.04
CA TYR A 42 3.63 7.11 -3.89
C TYR A 42 4.86 7.92 -4.27
N TYR A 43 5.11 9.00 -3.52
CA TYR A 43 6.26 9.87 -3.72
C TYR A 43 6.92 10.22 -2.38
N THR A 44 8.25 10.12 -2.34
CA THR A 44 9.04 10.46 -1.14
C THR A 44 9.88 11.72 -1.32
N GLY A 45 9.95 12.25 -2.55
CA GLY A 45 10.82 13.39 -2.90
C GLY A 45 12.31 13.04 -2.94
N GLN A 46 12.69 11.77 -2.80
CA GLN A 46 14.07 11.33 -2.94
C GLN A 46 14.55 11.48 -4.38
N ALA A 47 15.78 11.99 -4.58
CA ALA A 47 16.37 12.15 -5.91
C ALA A 47 16.53 10.82 -6.68
N THR A 48 16.61 9.70 -5.97
CA THR A 48 16.68 8.35 -6.53
C THR A 48 15.34 7.89 -7.12
N GLN A 49 14.22 8.53 -6.78
CA GLN A 49 12.92 8.25 -7.35
C GLN A 49 12.79 8.88 -8.75
N THR A 50 13.32 8.20 -9.75
CA THR A 50 13.33 8.67 -11.15
C THR A 50 12.04 8.39 -11.91
N ARG A 51 11.15 7.57 -11.36
CA ARG A 51 9.86 7.20 -11.96
C ARG A 51 8.73 7.24 -10.92
N PRO A 52 7.47 7.47 -11.34
CA PRO A 52 6.32 7.33 -10.48
C PRO A 52 6.21 5.92 -9.88
N THR A 53 6.01 5.83 -8.57
CA THR A 53 5.70 4.56 -7.93
C THR A 53 4.19 4.36 -7.94
N ARG A 54 3.70 3.59 -8.91
CA ARG A 54 2.30 3.17 -8.98
C ARG A 54 2.13 1.82 -8.31
N LEU A 55 1.22 1.73 -7.35
CA LEU A 55 0.85 0.51 -6.65
C LEU A 55 -0.56 0.11 -7.06
N SER A 56 -0.74 -1.11 -7.54
CA SER A 56 -2.08 -1.66 -7.81
C SER A 56 -2.56 -2.40 -6.57
N VAL A 57 -3.70 -1.99 -6.01
CA VAL A 57 -4.27 -2.56 -4.79
C VAL A 57 -5.52 -3.34 -5.14
N GLU A 58 -5.60 -4.59 -4.67
CA GLU A 58 -6.78 -5.46 -4.81
C GLU A 58 -7.19 -6.00 -3.43
N THR A 59 -8.39 -5.65 -2.98
CA THR A 59 -8.86 -5.96 -1.62
C THR A 59 -9.69 -7.24 -1.55
N ARG A 60 -10.21 -7.77 -2.68
CA ARG A 60 -11.07 -8.97 -2.68
C ARG A 60 -10.30 -10.28 -2.62
N LEU A 61 -9.16 -10.34 -3.30
CA LEU A 61 -8.38 -11.59 -3.43
C LEU A 61 -7.70 -11.96 -2.11
N GLY A 62 -7.48 -10.96 -1.24
CA GLY A 62 -6.63 -11.14 -0.08
C GLY A 62 -5.17 -11.40 -0.47
N ARG A 63 -4.27 -11.30 0.50
CA ARG A 63 -2.91 -11.80 0.32
C ARG A 63 -2.93 -13.33 0.36
N SER A 64 -2.40 -13.96 -0.68
CA SER A 64 -2.09 -15.38 -0.66
C SER A 64 -0.92 -15.63 0.30
N SER A 65 -1.18 -16.33 1.42
CA SER A 65 -0.14 -16.87 2.30
C SER A 65 0.01 -18.36 2.02
N HIS A 66 1.25 -18.82 1.89
CA HIS A 66 1.57 -20.24 1.78
C HIS A 66 2.08 -20.81 3.10
N ALA A 67 2.08 -20.01 4.17
CA ALA A 67 2.50 -20.41 5.50
C ALA A 67 1.58 -21.51 6.06
N ARG A 68 2.20 -22.63 6.42
CA ARG A 68 1.54 -23.78 7.07
C ARG A 68 1.79 -23.83 8.56
N THR A 69 2.73 -23.03 9.07
CA THR A 69 3.10 -22.96 10.49
C THR A 69 3.15 -21.52 10.97
N ALA A 70 3.05 -21.32 12.29
CA ALA A 70 3.15 -19.99 12.91
C ALA A 70 4.52 -19.33 12.64
N LEU A 71 5.60 -20.12 12.60
CA LEU A 71 6.94 -19.65 12.24
C LEU A 71 7.01 -19.19 10.79
N GLN A 72 6.42 -19.95 9.85
CA GLN A 72 6.38 -19.52 8.45
C GLN A 72 5.57 -18.24 8.27
N LYS A 73 4.47 -18.10 9.01
CA LYS A 73 3.65 -16.90 8.98
C LYS A 73 4.42 -15.67 9.48
N SER A 74 5.17 -15.81 10.58
CA SER A 74 5.97 -14.69 11.09
C SER A 74 7.11 -14.29 10.15
N GLU A 75 7.74 -15.27 9.49
CA GLU A 75 8.76 -15.02 8.46
C GLU A 75 8.17 -14.36 7.19
N GLU A 76 6.97 -14.74 6.76
CA GLU A 76 6.26 -14.06 5.66
C GLU A 76 5.88 -12.62 6.04
N GLU A 77 5.42 -12.40 7.28
CA GLU A 77 5.08 -11.06 7.78
C GLU A 77 6.29 -10.11 7.83
N LYS A 78 7.48 -10.63 8.17
CA LYS A 78 8.73 -9.85 8.14
C LYS A 78 9.16 -9.43 6.74
N LYS A 79 8.75 -10.18 5.71
CA LYS A 79 9.07 -9.86 4.30
C LYS A 79 8.17 -8.78 3.71
N ILE A 80 7.09 -8.41 4.40
CA ILE A 80 6.15 -7.39 3.92
C ILE A 80 6.83 -6.02 3.95
N PRO A 81 6.94 -5.32 2.81
CA PRO A 81 7.45 -3.96 2.78
C PRO A 81 6.71 -3.04 3.77
N PRO A 82 7.41 -2.16 4.50
CA PRO A 82 6.78 -1.27 5.48
C PRO A 82 5.65 -0.39 4.92
N LEU A 83 5.76 0.06 3.66
CA LEU A 83 4.69 0.81 3.00
C LEU A 83 3.43 -0.04 2.77
N GLU A 84 3.59 -1.31 2.38
CA GLU A 84 2.47 -2.24 2.25
C GLU A 84 1.74 -2.42 3.58
N ARG A 85 2.49 -2.58 4.68
CA ARG A 85 1.91 -2.65 6.03
C ARG A 85 1.13 -1.38 6.36
N CYS A 86 1.66 -0.21 6.02
CA CYS A 86 0.99 1.06 6.22
C CYS A 86 -0.37 1.12 5.47
N ILE A 87 -0.37 0.76 4.18
CA ILE A 87 -1.57 0.67 3.33
C ILE A 87 -2.60 -0.31 3.92
N MET A 88 -2.13 -1.48 4.40
CA MET A 88 -2.97 -2.51 5.00
C MET A 88 -3.62 -2.09 6.32
N THR A 89 -3.16 -1.02 6.96
CA THR A 89 -3.88 -0.46 8.11
C THR A 89 -5.21 0.19 7.73
N LYS A 90 -5.41 0.50 6.45
CA LYS A 90 -6.70 0.94 5.89
C LYS A 90 -7.39 -0.18 5.12
N TRP A 91 -6.67 -0.86 4.23
CA TRP A 91 -7.19 -1.95 3.41
C TRP A 91 -6.61 -3.28 3.86
N PHE A 92 -7.14 -3.79 4.97
CA PHE A 92 -6.62 -5.00 5.61
C PHE A 92 -6.58 -6.18 4.64
N GLY A 93 -5.45 -6.86 4.59
CA GLY A 93 -5.27 -8.05 3.76
C GLY A 93 -5.21 -7.80 2.26
N ALA A 94 -5.16 -6.54 1.79
CA ALA A 94 -5.09 -6.24 0.36
C ALA A 94 -3.83 -6.85 -0.29
N HIS A 95 -3.96 -7.31 -1.53
CA HIS A 95 -2.83 -7.62 -2.38
C HIS A 95 -2.31 -6.32 -3.00
N ILE A 96 -0.99 -6.10 -2.96
CA ILE A 96 -0.34 -4.89 -3.46
C ILE A 96 0.71 -5.28 -4.48
N ASP A 97 0.56 -4.81 -5.71
CA ASP A 97 1.52 -4.97 -6.80
C ASP A 97 2.30 -3.67 -7.01
N TRP A 98 3.62 -3.73 -6.98
CA TRP A 98 4.51 -2.58 -7.18
C TRP A 98 4.74 -2.22 -8.66
N ASN A 99 4.10 -2.93 -9.59
CA ASN A 99 4.17 -2.70 -11.03
C ASN A 99 5.62 -2.64 -11.56
N GLY A 100 6.50 -3.50 -11.03
CA GLY A 100 7.93 -3.53 -11.40
C GLY A 100 8.80 -2.45 -10.74
N THR A 101 8.24 -1.64 -9.83
CA THR A 101 9.04 -0.74 -8.98
C THR A 101 9.56 -1.52 -7.77
N MET A 102 10.84 -1.33 -7.42
CA MET A 102 11.36 -1.94 -6.20
C MET A 102 10.79 -1.25 -4.96
N PRO A 103 10.39 -2.00 -3.92
CA PRO A 103 9.98 -1.41 -2.66
C PRO A 103 11.09 -0.55 -2.06
N TYR A 104 10.70 0.55 -1.41
CA TYR A 104 11.62 1.38 -0.63
C TYR A 104 12.04 0.65 0.65
N VAL A 105 12.96 -0.31 0.51
CA VAL A 105 13.64 -0.97 1.60
C VAL A 105 14.91 -0.17 1.88
N THR A 106 14.80 0.81 2.77
CA THR A 106 15.95 1.33 3.52
C THR A 106 16.08 0.56 4.82
#